data_AF-A0A2X2KHP9-F1
#
_entry.id   AF-A0A2X2KHP9-F1
#
_cell.length_a   1.000
_cell.length_b   1.000
_cell.length_c   1.000
_cell.angle_alpha   90.00
_cell.angle_beta   90.00
_cell.angle_gamma   90.00
#
_symmetry.space_group_name_H-M   'P 1'
#
loop_
_entity.id
_entity.type
_entity.pdbx_description
1 polymer ?
#
loop_
_entity_poly.entity_id
_entity_poly.type
_entity_poly.pdbx_seq_one_letter_code
_entity_poly.pdbx_strand_id
1 'polypeptide(L)'
;MLESALIAGLISIGAEVMRLGIISTPGVAYLTRDMGAELGVMISASHNPVADNGIKFFGSDGFKLSDEQKMKLKHYWIRKPRITKTSWQ
;
A
#
# COMPACT_ATOMS: atom_id res chain seq x y z
N MET A 1 13.07 -6.71 -0.94
CA MET A 1 12.89 -6.82 0.53
C MET A 1 11.50 -6.35 0.98
N LEU A 2 11.10 -5.09 0.75
CA LEU A 2 9.79 -4.56 1.19
C LEU A 2 8.59 -5.16 0.45
N GLU A 3 8.68 -5.31 -0.87
CA GLU A 3 7.64 -5.96 -1.70
C GLU A 3 7.33 -7.37 -1.20
N SER A 4 8.36 -8.19 -0.98
CA SER A 4 8.21 -9.57 -0.50
C SER A 4 7.55 -9.65 0.87
N ALA A 5 7.90 -8.75 1.80
CA ALA A 5 7.29 -8.70 3.13
C ALA A 5 5.80 -8.30 3.06
N LEU A 6 5.45 -7.34 2.20
CA LEU A 6 4.07 -6.93 1.97
C LEU A 6 3.25 -8.08 1.35
N ILE A 7 3.78 -8.73 0.32
CA ILE A 7 3.14 -9.90 -0.32
C ILE A 7 2.90 -11.00 0.70
N ALA A 8 3.89 -11.35 1.53
CA ALA A 8 3.75 -12.37 2.55
C ALA A 8 2.64 -12.03 3.56
N GLY A 9 2.55 -10.77 4.00
CA GLY A 9 1.48 -10.29 4.87
C GLY A 9 0.08 -10.42 4.25
N LEU A 10 -0.08 -9.97 3.00
CA LEU A 10 -1.34 -10.05 2.27
C LEU A 10 -1.79 -11.51 2.03
N ILE A 11 -0.88 -12.38 1.61
CA ILE A 11 -1.19 -13.80 1.42
C ILE A 11 -1.56 -14.46 2.76
N SER A 12 -0.92 -14.09 3.87
CA SER A 12 -1.22 -14.66 5.19
C SER A 12 -2.64 -14.37 5.69
N ILE A 13 -3.31 -13.34 5.15
CA ILE A 13 -4.71 -13.02 5.45
C ILE A 13 -5.68 -13.53 4.37
N GLY A 14 -5.19 -14.33 3.41
CA GLY A 14 -5.98 -14.93 2.36
C GLY A 14 -6.18 -14.08 1.10
N ALA A 15 -5.43 -12.98 0.93
CA ALA A 15 -5.53 -12.17 -0.27
C ALA A 15 -4.81 -12.83 -1.46
N GLU A 16 -5.43 -12.77 -2.64
CA GLU A 16 -4.77 -13.04 -3.91
C GLU A 16 -3.93 -11.80 -4.32
N VAL A 17 -2.66 -12.01 -4.64
CA VAL A 17 -1.74 -10.90 -4.93
C VAL A 17 -1.18 -11.00 -6.34
N MET A 18 -1.47 -9.99 -7.15
CA MET A 18 -0.89 -9.81 -8.48
C MET A 18 0.26 -8.80 -8.43
N ARG A 19 1.42 -9.19 -8.97
CA ARG A 19 2.60 -8.30 -9.06
C ARG A 19 2.61 -7.57 -10.40
N LEU A 20 2.71 -6.24 -10.35
CA LEU A 20 2.77 -5.39 -11.54
C LEU A 20 4.20 -5.06 -11.98
N GLY A 21 5.21 -5.36 -11.15
CA GLY A 21 6.60 -5.01 -11.42
C GLY A 21 6.85 -3.50 -11.39
N ILE A 22 7.73 -3.02 -12.27
CA ILE A 22 8.07 -1.59 -12.36
C ILE A 22 6.98 -0.87 -13.14
N ILE A 23 6.20 -0.05 -12.44
CA ILE A 23 5.13 0.77 -13.02
C ILE A 23 5.04 2.11 -12.31
N SER A 24 4.45 3.11 -12.96
CA SER A 24 4.18 4.40 -12.34
C SER A 24 3.08 4.30 -11.28
N THR A 25 3.11 5.18 -10.27
CA THR A 25 2.04 5.29 -9.27
C THR A 25 0.63 5.43 -9.87
N PRO A 26 0.38 6.31 -10.87
CA PRO A 26 -0.94 6.36 -11.51
C PRO A 26 -1.31 5.08 -12.26
N GLY A 27 -0.33 4.29 -12.76
CA GLY A 27 -0.59 2.99 -13.36
C GLY A 27 -1.18 1.99 -12.36
N VAL A 28 -0.68 1.97 -11.11
CA VAL A 28 -1.28 1.15 -10.04
C VAL A 28 -2.71 1.59 -9.75
N ALA A 29 -2.95 2.90 -9.61
CA ALA A 29 -4.28 3.44 -9.34
C ALA A 29 -5.29 3.07 -10.44
N TYR A 30 -4.89 3.23 -11.70
CA TYR A 30 -5.70 2.87 -12.86
C TYR A 30 -6.02 1.38 -12.88
N LEU A 31 -5.01 0.51 -12.81
CA LEU A 31 -5.19 -0.94 -12.90
C LEU A 31 -6.00 -1.51 -11.73
N THR A 32 -5.89 -0.91 -10.54
CA THR A 32 -6.72 -1.32 -9.39
C THR A 32 -8.20 -1.21 -9.73
N ARG A 33 -8.61 -0.09 -10.34
CA ARG A 33 -9.99 0.13 -10.76
C ARG A 33 -10.37 -0.71 -11.97
N ASP A 34 -9.53 -0.72 -13.00
CA ASP A 34 -9.79 -1.39 -14.28
C ASP A 34 -9.97 -2.90 -14.11
N MET A 35 -9.19 -3.51 -13.22
CA MET A 35 -9.22 -4.94 -12.93
C MET A 35 -10.22 -5.32 -11.83
N GLY A 36 -10.93 -4.34 -11.24
CA GLY A 36 -11.85 -4.57 -10.14
C GLY A 36 -11.18 -5.10 -8.87
N ALA A 37 -9.90 -4.78 -8.66
CA ALA A 37 -9.17 -5.19 -7.47
C ALA A 37 -9.63 -4.39 -6.24
N GLU A 38 -9.67 -5.03 -5.07
CA GLU A 38 -10.11 -4.36 -3.83
C GLU A 38 -9.08 -3.34 -3.31
N LEU A 39 -7.80 -3.57 -3.59
CA LEU A 39 -6.70 -2.77 -3.07
C LEU A 39 -5.51 -2.73 -4.03
N GLY A 40 -5.04 -1.52 -4.35
CA GLY A 40 -3.77 -1.27 -5.01
C GLY A 40 -2.70 -0.85 -4.01
N VAL A 41 -1.48 -1.37 -4.15
CA VAL A 41 -0.34 -0.96 -3.31
C VAL A 41 0.85 -0.55 -4.16
N MET A 42 1.37 0.65 -3.94
CA MET A 42 2.58 1.17 -4.58
C MET A 42 3.71 1.30 -3.56
N ILE A 43 4.86 0.71 -3.87
CA ILE A 43 6.10 0.90 -3.11
C ILE A 43 6.96 1.90 -3.86
N SER A 44 7.15 3.10 -3.30
CA SER A 44 7.94 4.15 -3.93
C SER A 44 8.32 5.24 -2.94
N ALA A 45 9.52 5.79 -3.12
CA ALA A 45 9.98 7.01 -2.46
C ALA A 45 9.52 8.30 -3.18
N SER A 46 8.82 8.18 -4.31
CA SER A 46 8.45 9.29 -5.19
C SER A 46 9.68 10.09 -5.65
N HIS A 47 9.95 11.26 -5.05
CA HIS A 47 11.10 12.12 -5.35
C HIS A 47 12.19 12.04 -4.28
N ASN A 48 11.99 11.24 -3.22
CA ASN A 48 12.94 11.10 -2.14
C ASN A 48 14.17 10.28 -2.57
N PRO A 49 15.30 10.43 -1.85
CA PRO A 49 16.50 9.64 -2.10
C PRO A 49 16.26 8.13 -2.08
N VAL A 50 17.15 7.37 -2.73
CA VAL A 50 17.05 5.89 -2.87
C VAL A 50 17.00 5.14 -1.54
N ALA A 51 17.53 5.72 -0.46
CA ALA A 51 17.50 5.14 0.87
C ALA A 51 16.08 5.15 1.48
N ASP A 52 15.20 6.03 0.99
CA ASP A 52 13.83 6.15 1.47
C ASP A 52 12.90 5.23 0.67
N ASN A 53 11.82 4.80 1.32
CA ASN A 53 10.71 4.14 0.66
C ASN A 53 9.40 4.47 1.36
N GLY A 54 8.30 4.46 0.60
CA GLY A 54 6.95 4.64 1.11
C GLY A 54 6.00 3.59 0.54
N ILE A 55 4.92 3.34 1.27
CA ILE A 55 3.82 2.47 0.83
C ILE A 55 2.58 3.35 0.65
N LYS A 56 1.99 3.34 -0.55
CA LYS A 56 0.76 4.07 -0.88
C LYS A 56 -0.34 3.06 -1.18
N PHE A 57 -1.54 3.30 -0.64
CA PHE A 57 -2.71 2.45 -0.83
C PHE A 57 -3.76 3.15 -1.69
N PHE A 58 -4.36 2.38 -2.60
CA PHE A 58 -5.44 2.80 -3.48
C PHE A 58 -6.64 1.88 -3.28
N GLY A 59 -7.84 2.43 -3.13
CA GLY A 59 -9.07 1.65 -3.07
C GLY A 59 -9.47 1.10 -4.45
N SER A 60 -10.56 0.32 -4.47
CA SER A 60 -11.13 -0.24 -5.69
C SER A 60 -11.63 0.81 -6.69
N ASP A 61 -11.85 2.04 -6.25
CA ASP A 61 -12.18 3.19 -7.08
C ASP A 61 -10.95 3.84 -7.75
N GLY A 62 -9.75 3.37 -7.42
CA GLY A 62 -8.47 3.92 -7.89
C GLY A 62 -8.03 5.18 -7.13
N PHE A 63 -8.77 5.64 -6.13
CA PHE A 63 -8.39 6.78 -5.31
C PHE A 63 -7.59 6.34 -4.08
N LYS A 64 -6.84 7.27 -3.48
CA LYS A 64 -6.19 7.02 -2.19
C LYS A 64 -7.25 6.75 -1.13
N LEU A 65 -6.86 5.97 -0.11
CA LEU A 65 -7.72 5.72 1.06
C LEU A 65 -8.31 7.02 1.62
N SER A 66 -9.59 6.98 1.99
CA SER A 66 -10.26 8.07 2.69
C SER A 66 -9.61 8.32 4.05
N ASP A 67 -9.79 9.51 4.60
CA ASP A 67 -9.20 9.82 5.91
C ASP A 67 -9.76 8.93 7.02
N GLU A 68 -11.02 8.50 6.91
CA GLU A 68 -11.60 7.49 7.81
C GLU A 68 -10.87 6.15 7.72
N GLN A 69 -10.61 5.66 6.50
CA GLN A 69 -9.86 4.42 6.28
C GLN A 69 -8.42 4.53 6.79
N LYS A 70 -7.75 5.66 6.54
CA LYS A 70 -6.41 5.94 7.11
C LYS A 70 -6.44 5.95 8.63
N MET A 71 -7.46 6.54 9.25
CA MET A 71 -7.62 6.54 10.70
C MET A 71 -7.82 5.14 11.26
N LYS A 72 -8.69 4.33 10.66
CA LYS A 72 -8.86 2.92 11.03
C LYS A 72 -7.54 2.18 10.95
N LEU A 73 -6.80 2.34 9.85
CA LEU A 73 -5.48 1.73 9.68
C LEU A 73 -4.50 2.17 10.79
N LYS A 74 -4.40 3.48 11.07
CA LYS A 74 -3.58 4.01 12.17
C LYS A 74 -3.96 3.42 13.52
N HIS A 75 -5.26 3.25 13.80
CA HIS A 75 -5.74 2.64 15.04
C HIS A 75 -5.24 1.19 15.20
N TYR A 76 -5.32 0.37 14.14
CA TYR A 76 -4.80 -1.00 14.16
C TYR A 76 -3.28 -1.05 14.33
N TRP A 77 -2.55 -0.11 13.74
CA TRP A 77 -1.09 -0.04 13.81
C TRP A 77 -0.59 0.32 15.22
N ILE A 78 -1.19 1.33 15.86
CA ILE A 78 -0.79 1.77 17.21
C ILE A 78 -1.00 0.66 18.26
N ARG A 79 -1.99 -0.22 18.05
CA ARG A 79 -2.27 -1.34 18.97
C ARG A 79 -1.38 -2.57 18.76
N LYS A 80 -0.53 -2.58 17.72
CA LYS A 80 0.47 -3.65 17.51
C LYS A 80 1.82 -3.16 18.06
N PRO A 81 2.31 -3.69 19.20
CA PRO A 81 3.47 -3.14 19.93
C PRO A 81 4.82 -3.21 19.20
N ARG A 82 4.87 -3.58 17.91
CA ARG A 82 6.10 -3.84 17.14
C ARG A 82 6.30 -2.97 15.90
N ILE A 83 5.40 -2.04 15.57
CA ILE A 83 5.57 -1.17 14.39
C ILE A 83 5.87 0.26 14.86
N THR A 84 7.13 0.67 14.80
CA THR A 84 7.57 2.03 15.17
C THR A 84 7.13 3.05 14.13
N LYS A 85 6.71 4.24 14.61
CA LYS A 85 6.18 5.37 13.84
C LYS A 85 6.95 5.64 12.53
N THR A 86 6.23 5.63 11.41
CA THR A 86 6.63 6.30 10.15
C THR A 86 5.64 7.42 9.87
N SER A 87 6.14 8.60 9.47
CA SER A 87 5.35 9.77 9.12
C SER A 87 4.52 9.54 7.85
N TRP A 88 3.25 9.92 7.89
CA TRP A 88 2.34 9.86 6.74
C TRP A 88 2.29 11.25 6.09
N GLN A 89 2.72 11.35 4.84
CA GLN A 89 2.36 12.46 3.94
C GLN A 89 1.34 11.99 2.90
#